data_AF-E3MY15-F1
#
_entry.id   AF-E3MY15-F1
#
_cell.length_a   1.000
_cell.length_b   1.000
_cell.length_c   1.000
_cell.angle_alpha   90.00
_cell.angle_beta   90.00
_cell.angle_gamma   90.00
#
_symmetry.space_group_name_H-M   'P 1'
#
loop_
_entity.id
_entity.type
_entity.pdbx_description
1 polymer ?
#
loop_
_entity_poly.entity_id
_entity_poly.type
_entity_poly.pdbx_seq_one_letter_code
_entity_poly.pdbx_strand_id
1 'polypeptide(L)'
;MSTKLLICLFISALLNAGAFASPISTTATPEGFDSETAIFINETLTKISNTCVTTRDREEMTGNILKNRMAWLLTDTFLFREVSEIIGKSELRSALGFSPTVPWTRREEPSDEELEAAPTIEAYYNLREPFRFFLTLEHTFLLDTYFNTAAAFLDKRVPGIRLVYRKYFEEKLGSLHGKINRAGVDFMIKQFTVINQSVYLAIVHLNHLAACYKLGIEENPCTDRDRDNF
;
A
#
# COMPACT_ATOMS: atom_id res chain seq x y z
N MET A 1 42.35 -1.00 22.39
CA MET A 1 42.36 0.14 21.45
C MET A 1 42.16 -0.44 20.06
N SER A 2 41.24 -0.07 19.17
CA SER A 2 40.20 0.94 19.14
C SER A 2 39.18 0.48 18.09
N THR A 3 38.07 -0.13 18.49
CA THR A 3 36.91 -0.43 17.61
C THR A 3 35.62 0.21 18.10
N LYS A 4 35.63 0.78 19.32
CA LYS A 4 34.52 1.54 19.89
C LYS A 4 34.38 2.97 19.35
N LEU A 5 35.34 3.44 18.54
CA LEU A 5 35.34 4.83 18.05
C LEU A 5 34.64 5.03 16.69
N LEU A 6 34.34 3.96 15.95
CA LEU A 6 33.73 4.06 14.61
C LEU A 6 32.19 3.96 14.61
N ILE A 7 31.58 3.48 15.71
CA ILE A 7 30.12 3.37 15.85
C ILE A 7 29.49 4.70 16.34
N CYS A 8 30.28 5.58 16.97
CA CYS A 8 29.78 6.87 17.45
C CYS A 8 29.71 7.98 16.39
N LEU A 9 30.22 7.78 15.18
CA LEU A 9 30.19 8.81 14.13
C LEU A 9 28.93 8.78 13.25
N PHE A 10 28.13 7.70 13.27
CA PHE A 10 26.86 7.66 12.54
C PHE A 10 25.65 8.14 13.35
N ILE A 11 25.76 8.21 14.67
CA ILE A 11 24.66 8.63 15.55
C ILE A 11 24.56 10.16 15.64
N SER A 12 25.67 10.88 15.43
CA SER A 12 25.73 12.34 15.53
C SER A 12 25.17 13.09 14.30
N ALA A 13 25.04 12.42 13.15
CA ALA A 13 24.46 13.02 11.94
C ALA A 13 22.92 12.98 11.92
N LEU A 14 22.29 12.17 12.78
CA LEU A 14 20.82 12.04 12.85
C LEU A 14 20.17 12.91 13.93
N LEU A 15 20.95 13.60 14.76
CA LEU A 15 20.45 14.40 15.89
C LEU A 15 20.48 15.91 15.67
N ASN A 16 20.77 16.38 14.45
CA ASN A 16 20.74 17.81 14.14
C ASN A 16 20.01 18.18 12.85
N ALA A 17 19.01 17.40 12.44
CA ALA A 17 17.93 17.89 11.60
C ALA A 17 16.79 18.31 12.53
N GLY A 18 16.86 19.56 12.97
CA GLY A 18 15.86 20.19 13.81
C GLY A 18 14.45 20.05 13.24
N ALA A 19 13.50 20.03 14.16
CA ALA A 19 12.07 20.04 13.95
C ALA A 19 11.65 20.85 12.72
N PHE A 20 11.41 20.17 11.61
CA PHE A 20 10.40 20.58 10.66
C PHE A 20 9.18 19.74 10.96
N ALA A 21 8.31 20.27 11.84
CA ALA A 21 6.90 20.03 11.68
C ALA A 21 6.55 20.59 10.30
N SER A 22 6.69 19.77 9.25
CA SER A 22 6.19 20.11 7.95
C SER A 22 4.68 20.24 8.10
N PRO A 23 4.08 21.42 7.85
CA PRO A 23 2.65 21.46 7.63
C PRO A 23 2.40 20.53 6.45
N ILE A 24 1.41 19.64 6.58
CA ILE A 24 0.84 18.92 5.44
C ILE A 24 0.60 19.98 4.38
N SER A 25 1.36 19.92 3.29
CA SER A 25 1.26 20.88 2.22
C SER A 25 -0.10 20.66 1.58
N THR A 26 -1.03 21.57 1.86
CA THR A 26 -2.36 21.63 1.26
C THR A 26 -2.25 22.06 -0.20
N THR A 27 -1.58 21.27 -1.03
CA THR A 27 -1.55 21.50 -2.48
C THR A 27 -1.17 20.23 -3.24
N ALA A 28 -2.09 19.28 -3.20
CA ALA A 28 -2.52 18.57 -4.39
C ALA A 28 -3.92 18.07 -4.05
N THR A 29 -4.91 18.96 -4.12
CA THR A 29 -6.29 18.55 -4.37
C THR A 29 -6.30 18.18 -5.85
N PRO A 30 -6.43 16.89 -6.24
CA PRO A 30 -6.56 16.57 -7.66
C PRO A 30 -7.67 17.43 -8.30
N GLU A 31 -7.38 18.07 -9.42
CA GLU A 31 -8.36 18.94 -10.07
C GLU A 31 -9.59 18.13 -10.52
N GLY A 32 -10.80 18.62 -10.22
CA GLY A 32 -12.07 18.04 -10.66
C GLY A 32 -12.69 17.01 -9.70
N PHE A 33 -12.86 17.38 -8.42
CA PHE A 33 -13.69 16.60 -7.49
C PHE A 33 -15.09 17.16 -7.32
N ASP A 34 -16.04 16.27 -7.08
CA ASP A 34 -17.14 16.63 -6.18
C ASP A 34 -16.60 16.85 -4.77
N SER A 35 -16.93 17.99 -4.18
CA SER A 35 -16.33 18.45 -2.91
C SER A 35 -16.56 17.46 -1.77
N GLU A 36 -17.66 16.71 -1.80
CA GLU A 36 -17.98 15.69 -0.79
C GLU A 36 -17.06 14.47 -0.85
N THR A 37 -16.73 13.97 -2.05
CA THR A 37 -15.84 12.81 -2.18
C THR A 37 -14.41 13.15 -1.77
N ALA A 38 -13.94 14.35 -2.11
CA ALA A 38 -12.62 14.82 -1.67
C ALA A 38 -12.52 14.89 -0.13
N ILE A 39 -13.55 15.43 0.53
CA ILE A 39 -13.62 15.50 2.00
C ILE A 39 -13.58 14.10 2.59
N PHE A 40 -14.43 13.18 2.11
CA PHE A 40 -14.47 11.80 2.59
C PHE A 40 -13.12 11.10 2.44
N ILE A 41 -12.47 11.23 1.28
CA ILE A 41 -11.18 10.58 1.02
C ILE A 41 -10.14 11.13 2.00
N ASN A 42 -10.05 12.45 2.17
CA ASN A 42 -9.05 13.06 3.05
C ASN A 42 -9.25 12.66 4.52
N GLU A 43 -10.50 12.67 5.01
CA GLU A 43 -10.82 12.21 6.36
C GLU A 43 -10.47 10.73 6.55
N THR A 44 -10.76 9.90 5.55
CA THR A 44 -10.48 8.46 5.61
C THR A 44 -8.98 8.18 5.59
N LEU A 45 -8.22 8.87 4.73
CA LEU A 45 -6.75 8.78 4.70
C LEU A 45 -6.13 9.23 6.03
N THR A 46 -6.68 10.27 6.66
CA THR A 46 -6.25 10.71 8.00
C THR A 46 -6.55 9.66 9.07
N LYS A 47 -7.67 8.95 8.98
CA LYS A 47 -7.96 7.82 9.90
C LYS A 47 -7.01 6.65 9.66
N ILE A 48 -6.69 6.35 8.40
CA ILE A 48 -5.73 5.30 8.03
C ILE A 48 -4.36 5.62 8.65
N SER A 49 -3.82 6.82 8.44
CA SER A 49 -2.51 7.19 9.01
C SER A 49 -2.49 7.16 10.54
N ASN A 50 -3.61 7.50 11.18
CA ASN A 50 -3.72 7.43 12.64
C ASN A 50 -3.99 6.03 13.20
N THR A 51 -4.11 5.00 12.36
CA THR A 51 -4.33 3.63 12.83
C THR A 51 -3.06 3.01 13.40
N CYS A 52 -3.13 2.50 14.64
CA CYS A 52 -2.03 1.73 15.26
C CYS A 52 -1.99 0.29 14.74
N VAL A 53 -0.79 -0.16 14.36
CA VAL A 53 -0.48 -1.55 14.05
C VAL A 53 0.58 -2.07 15.03
N THR A 54 0.20 -3.05 15.85
CA THR A 54 1.08 -3.68 16.85
C THR A 54 1.99 -4.76 16.25
N THR A 55 2.92 -5.30 17.04
CA THR A 55 3.70 -6.48 16.62
C THR A 55 2.80 -7.68 16.35
N ARG A 56 1.77 -7.92 17.19
CA ARG A 56 0.83 -9.04 16.99
C ARG A 56 0.04 -8.88 15.70
N ASP A 57 -0.41 -7.66 15.40
CA ASP A 57 -1.08 -7.34 14.13
C ASP A 57 -0.18 -7.69 12.93
N ARG A 58 1.11 -7.35 12.99
CA ARG A 58 2.09 -7.67 11.94
C ARG A 58 2.32 -9.17 11.80
N GLU A 59 2.35 -9.91 12.91
CA GLU A 59 2.43 -11.37 12.86
C GLU A 59 1.16 -11.98 12.23
N GLU A 60 -0.03 -11.53 12.63
CA GLU A 60 -1.32 -11.97 12.06
C GLU A 60 -1.37 -11.70 10.55
N MET A 61 -0.86 -10.54 10.10
CA MET A 61 -0.75 -10.19 8.69
C MET A 61 0.11 -11.18 7.88
N THR A 62 1.08 -11.84 8.52
CA THR A 62 1.92 -12.91 7.93
C THR A 62 1.36 -14.31 8.19
N GLY A 63 0.12 -14.44 8.65
CA GLY A 63 -0.49 -15.72 9.01
C GLY A 63 0.15 -16.36 10.25
N ASN A 64 0.78 -15.56 11.10
CA ASN A 64 1.57 -16.00 12.25
C ASN A 64 2.77 -16.90 11.89
N ILE A 65 3.17 -16.96 10.62
CA ILE A 65 4.34 -17.72 10.16
C ILE A 65 5.62 -16.99 10.56
N LEU A 66 5.67 -15.67 10.34
CA LEU A 66 6.79 -14.84 10.76
C LEU A 66 6.48 -14.20 12.11
N LYS A 67 7.53 -14.07 12.93
CA LYS A 67 7.46 -13.56 14.29
C LYS A 67 8.38 -12.37 14.50
N ASN A 68 8.02 -11.50 15.43
CA ASN A 68 8.84 -10.38 15.91
C ASN A 68 9.48 -9.56 14.77
N ARG A 69 10.82 -9.48 14.75
CA ARG A 69 11.61 -8.68 13.80
C ARG A 69 11.37 -9.06 12.34
N MET A 70 11.11 -10.34 12.04
CA MET A 70 10.89 -10.79 10.67
C MET A 70 9.52 -10.36 10.15
N ALA A 71 8.48 -10.47 10.99
CA ALA A 71 7.15 -9.95 10.66
C ALA A 71 7.21 -8.43 10.45
N TRP A 72 7.96 -7.73 11.30
CA TRP A 72 8.21 -6.29 11.16
C TRP A 72 8.87 -5.95 9.82
N LEU A 73 10.03 -6.54 9.52
CA LEU A 73 10.77 -6.25 8.30
C LEU A 73 9.90 -6.47 7.05
N LEU A 74 9.20 -7.61 7.00
CA LEU A 74 8.39 -7.96 5.84
C LEU A 74 7.17 -7.05 5.68
N THR A 75 6.44 -6.80 6.77
CA THR A 75 5.22 -5.97 6.71
C THR A 75 5.52 -4.52 6.36
N ASP A 76 6.56 -3.95 6.97
CA ASP A 76 6.95 -2.54 6.81
C ASP A 76 7.55 -2.25 5.44
N THR A 77 8.44 -3.13 4.97
CA THR A 77 9.15 -2.92 3.72
C THR A 77 8.28 -3.28 2.51
N PHE A 78 7.35 -4.23 2.67
CA PHE A 78 6.63 -4.82 1.55
C PHE A 78 5.12 -4.90 1.75
N LEU A 79 4.62 -5.69 2.70
CA LEU A 79 3.21 -6.11 2.64
C LEU A 79 2.22 -4.94 2.75
N PHE A 80 2.49 -3.93 3.58
CA PHE A 80 1.61 -2.76 3.66
C PHE A 80 1.46 -2.04 2.31
N ARG A 81 2.56 -1.87 1.59
CA ARG A 81 2.57 -1.22 0.27
C ARG A 81 1.95 -2.10 -0.80
N GLU A 82 2.46 -3.32 -0.95
CA GLU A 82 2.05 -4.18 -2.06
C GLU A 82 0.58 -4.58 -1.91
N VAL A 83 0.15 -4.98 -0.72
CA VAL A 83 -1.22 -5.46 -0.51
C VAL A 83 -2.25 -4.35 -0.66
N SER A 84 -1.93 -3.12 -0.25
CA SER A 84 -2.84 -1.98 -0.50
C SER A 84 -2.96 -1.66 -1.98
N GLU A 85 -1.88 -1.84 -2.75
CA GLU A 85 -1.91 -1.72 -4.22
C GLU A 85 -2.77 -2.83 -4.84
N ILE A 86 -2.68 -4.07 -4.34
CA ILE A 86 -3.52 -5.21 -4.77
C ILE A 86 -5.01 -4.92 -4.52
N ILE A 87 -5.35 -4.40 -3.33
CA ILE A 87 -6.72 -3.99 -3.01
C ILE A 87 -7.17 -2.91 -4.00
N GLY A 88 -6.33 -1.90 -4.28
CA GLY A 88 -6.64 -0.85 -5.24
C GLY A 88 -6.89 -1.36 -6.66
N LYS A 89 -6.08 -2.32 -7.14
CA LYS A 89 -6.29 -2.95 -8.45
C LYS A 89 -7.60 -3.74 -8.48
N SER A 90 -7.89 -4.47 -7.41
CA SER A 90 -9.16 -5.21 -7.29
C SER A 90 -10.36 -4.26 -7.39
N GLU A 91 -10.33 -3.10 -6.72
CA GLU A 91 -11.41 -2.12 -6.80
C GLU A 91 -11.46 -1.43 -8.17
N LEU A 92 -10.31 -1.16 -8.81
CA LEU A 92 -10.25 -0.63 -10.17
C LEU A 92 -10.91 -1.58 -11.18
N ARG A 93 -10.57 -2.88 -11.13
CA ARG A 93 -11.19 -3.91 -11.99
C ARG A 93 -12.69 -3.99 -11.75
N SER A 94 -13.12 -3.96 -10.48
CA SER A 94 -14.54 -3.96 -10.12
C SER A 94 -15.27 -2.74 -10.68
N ALA A 95 -14.69 -1.55 -10.57
CA ALA A 95 -15.29 -0.33 -11.12
C ALA A 95 -15.41 -0.40 -12.65
N LEU A 96 -14.43 -1.00 -13.32
CA LEU A 96 -14.45 -1.19 -14.77
C LEU A 96 -15.35 -2.35 -15.23
N GLY A 97 -15.95 -3.11 -14.31
CA GLY A 97 -16.75 -4.29 -14.64
C GLY A 97 -15.95 -5.46 -15.20
N PHE A 98 -14.65 -5.53 -14.89
CA PHE A 98 -13.76 -6.60 -15.35
C PHE A 98 -13.73 -7.77 -14.38
N SER A 99 -13.39 -8.94 -14.88
CA SER A 99 -13.20 -10.15 -14.08
C SER A 99 -12.14 -9.90 -13.00
N PRO A 100 -12.19 -10.54 -11.82
CA PRO A 100 -11.15 -10.42 -10.80
C PRO A 100 -9.75 -10.74 -11.33
N THR A 101 -8.72 -10.25 -10.64
CA THR A 101 -7.31 -10.36 -11.04
C THR A 101 -6.94 -11.78 -11.44
N VAL A 102 -6.34 -11.91 -12.63
CA VAL A 102 -5.72 -13.16 -13.09
C VAL A 102 -4.53 -13.50 -12.18
N PRO A 103 -4.22 -14.78 -11.91
CA PRO A 103 -3.05 -15.16 -11.13
C PRO A 103 -1.81 -14.41 -11.59
N TRP A 104 -0.98 -13.98 -10.64
CA TRP A 104 0.24 -13.24 -10.91
C TRP A 104 1.12 -14.00 -11.90
N THR A 105 1.35 -13.40 -13.06
CA THR A 105 2.33 -13.85 -14.03
C THR A 105 3.32 -12.72 -14.25
N ARG A 106 4.60 -13.05 -14.40
CA ARG A 106 5.60 -12.08 -14.87
C ARG A 106 5.09 -11.52 -16.20
N ARG A 107 4.92 -10.21 -16.29
CA ARG A 107 4.51 -9.52 -17.52
C ARG A 107 5.66 -8.66 -18.01
N GLU A 108 5.93 -8.75 -19.30
CA GLU A 108 6.75 -7.78 -20.02
C GLU A 108 5.87 -6.59 -20.41
N GLU A 109 6.50 -5.45 -20.70
CA GLU A 109 5.76 -4.30 -21.23
C GLU A 109 5.21 -4.66 -22.62
N PRO A 110 3.90 -4.52 -22.87
CA PRO A 110 3.31 -4.96 -24.12
C PRO A 110 3.77 -4.08 -25.28
N SER A 111 3.93 -4.67 -26.47
CA SER A 111 4.22 -3.89 -27.68
C SER A 111 2.99 -3.12 -28.18
N ASP A 112 3.20 -2.10 -29.02
CA ASP A 112 2.10 -1.37 -29.66
C ASP A 112 1.22 -2.30 -30.51
N GLU A 113 1.81 -3.29 -31.18
CA GLU A 113 1.07 -4.29 -31.94
C GLU A 113 0.19 -5.17 -31.05
N GLU A 114 0.68 -5.57 -29.87
CA GLU A 114 -0.11 -6.36 -28.90
C GLU A 114 -1.29 -5.55 -28.35
N LEU A 115 -1.06 -4.27 -28.04
CA LEU A 115 -2.10 -3.35 -27.59
C LEU A 115 -3.17 -3.13 -28.65
N GLU A 116 -2.76 -2.96 -29.91
CA GLU A 116 -3.69 -2.79 -31.02
C GLU A 116 -4.48 -4.07 -31.33
N ALA A 117 -3.82 -5.23 -31.23
CA ALA A 117 -4.42 -6.54 -31.44
C ALA A 117 -5.35 -7.01 -30.29
N ALA A 118 -5.42 -6.27 -29.17
CA ALA A 118 -6.25 -6.64 -28.03
C ALA A 118 -7.74 -6.79 -28.44
N PRO A 119 -8.33 -8.00 -28.30
CA PRO A 119 -9.65 -8.32 -28.86
C PRO A 119 -10.82 -7.71 -28.07
N THR A 120 -10.59 -7.32 -26.82
CA THR A 120 -11.59 -6.70 -25.95
C THR A 120 -10.97 -5.58 -25.12
N ILE A 121 -11.80 -4.71 -24.55
CA ILE A 121 -11.32 -3.65 -23.65
C ILE A 121 -10.70 -4.24 -22.37
N GLU A 122 -11.22 -5.35 -21.86
CA GLU A 122 -10.62 -6.06 -20.72
C GLU A 122 -9.26 -6.68 -21.09
N ALA A 123 -9.12 -7.26 -22.29
CA ALA A 123 -7.83 -7.77 -22.77
C ALA A 123 -6.80 -6.63 -22.90
N TYR A 124 -7.23 -5.47 -23.41
CA TYR A 124 -6.42 -4.27 -23.45
C TYR A 124 -6.00 -3.81 -22.05
N TYR A 125 -6.94 -3.80 -21.08
CA TYR A 125 -6.62 -3.50 -19.69
C TYR A 125 -5.63 -4.50 -19.11
N ASN A 126 -5.77 -5.80 -19.36
CA ASN A 126 -4.85 -6.81 -18.83
C ASN A 126 -3.41 -6.61 -19.32
N LEU A 127 -3.21 -6.11 -20.54
CA LEU A 127 -1.88 -5.73 -21.05
C LEU A 127 -1.31 -4.50 -20.32
N ARG A 128 -2.17 -3.55 -19.95
CA ARG A 128 -1.78 -2.26 -19.33
C ARG A 128 -1.93 -2.19 -17.82
N GLU A 129 -2.40 -3.26 -17.18
CA GLU A 129 -2.74 -3.29 -15.76
C GLU A 129 -1.52 -2.81 -14.94
N PRO A 130 -1.68 -1.78 -14.07
CA PRO A 130 -0.56 -1.19 -13.35
C PRO A 130 0.24 -2.24 -12.57
N PHE A 131 1.56 -2.23 -12.74
CA PHE A 131 2.44 -3.21 -12.10
C PHE A 131 3.76 -2.58 -11.64
N ARG A 132 4.29 -3.06 -10.50
CA ARG A 132 5.60 -2.65 -9.97
C ARG A 132 6.70 -3.61 -10.40
N PHE A 133 7.76 -3.07 -10.97
CA PHE A 133 8.95 -3.80 -11.42
C PHE A 133 9.53 -4.80 -10.38
N PHE A 134 9.50 -4.49 -9.08
CA PHE A 134 10.04 -5.39 -8.04
C PHE A 134 9.36 -6.76 -7.99
N LEU A 135 8.10 -6.86 -8.43
CA LEU A 135 7.34 -8.10 -8.45
C LEU A 135 7.70 -9.01 -9.65
N THR A 136 8.50 -8.55 -10.64
CA THR A 136 8.98 -9.41 -11.75
C THR A 136 10.19 -10.29 -11.38
N LEU A 137 10.87 -9.99 -10.26
CA LEU A 137 12.06 -10.69 -9.81
C LEU A 137 11.71 -12.11 -9.34
N GLU A 138 12.49 -13.10 -9.75
CA GLU A 138 12.33 -14.54 -9.46
C GLU A 138 12.19 -14.90 -7.96
N HIS A 139 12.50 -13.97 -7.06
CA HIS A 139 12.48 -14.16 -5.61
C HIS A 139 11.20 -13.65 -4.92
N THR A 140 10.20 -13.18 -5.67
CA THR A 140 8.93 -12.67 -5.12
C THR A 140 7.91 -13.75 -4.76
N PHE A 141 8.13 -15.01 -5.15
CA PHE A 141 7.20 -16.12 -4.90
C PHE A 141 6.89 -16.34 -3.40
N LEU A 142 7.82 -16.00 -2.51
CA LEU A 142 7.60 -16.08 -1.06
C LEU A 142 6.57 -15.05 -0.58
N LEU A 143 6.36 -13.95 -1.32
CA LEU A 143 5.44 -12.87 -0.96
C LEU A 143 3.99 -13.21 -1.29
N ASP A 144 3.76 -13.92 -2.40
CA ASP A 144 2.42 -14.37 -2.82
C ASP A 144 1.73 -15.19 -1.74
N THR A 145 2.52 -15.95 -0.97
CA THR A 145 2.04 -16.76 0.16
C THR A 145 1.37 -15.90 1.24
N TYR A 146 1.80 -14.65 1.40
CA TYR A 146 1.27 -13.75 2.43
C TYR A 146 0.19 -12.79 1.92
N PHE A 147 0.10 -12.55 0.61
CA PHE A 147 -0.79 -11.51 0.07
C PHE A 147 -2.25 -11.72 0.43
N ASN A 148 -2.77 -12.94 0.33
CA ASN A 148 -4.17 -13.22 0.67
C ASN A 148 -4.45 -12.99 2.16
N THR A 149 -3.58 -13.48 3.04
CA THR A 149 -3.72 -13.29 4.50
C THR A 149 -3.58 -11.82 4.88
N ALA A 150 -2.61 -11.12 4.29
CA ALA A 150 -2.39 -9.72 4.53
C ALA A 150 -3.54 -8.85 3.99
N ALA A 151 -4.13 -9.20 2.84
CA ALA A 151 -5.30 -8.50 2.29
C ALA A 151 -6.50 -8.66 3.21
N ALA A 152 -6.78 -9.89 3.66
CA ALA A 152 -7.85 -10.15 4.63
C ALA A 152 -7.63 -9.40 5.95
N PHE A 153 -6.37 -9.33 6.41
CA PHE A 153 -6.01 -8.55 7.60
C PHE A 153 -6.27 -7.05 7.39
N LEU A 154 -5.83 -6.46 6.28
CA LEU A 154 -6.04 -5.04 5.99
C LEU A 154 -7.53 -4.71 5.82
N ASP A 155 -8.30 -5.55 5.14
CA ASP A 155 -9.75 -5.35 4.99
C ASP A 155 -10.47 -5.35 6.35
N LYS A 156 -9.99 -6.16 7.31
CA LYS A 156 -10.53 -6.20 8.68
C LYS A 156 -10.05 -5.03 9.53
N ARG A 157 -8.74 -4.75 9.53
CA ARG A 157 -8.12 -3.80 10.47
C ARG A 157 -8.17 -2.36 9.98
N VAL A 158 -8.09 -2.16 8.67
CA VAL A 158 -7.99 -0.86 8.01
C VAL A 158 -8.94 -0.81 6.79
N PRO A 159 -10.27 -1.04 6.98
CA PRO A 159 -11.23 -1.11 5.88
C PRO A 159 -11.29 0.17 5.03
N GLY A 160 -10.82 1.29 5.59
CA GLY A 160 -10.71 2.57 4.90
C GLY A 160 -9.92 2.51 3.60
N ILE A 161 -8.93 1.61 3.48
CA ILE A 161 -8.12 1.46 2.25
C ILE A 161 -9.04 1.14 1.06
N ARG A 162 -9.87 0.10 1.21
CA ARG A 162 -10.80 -0.33 0.17
C ARG A 162 -11.86 0.73 -0.13
N LEU A 163 -12.38 1.38 0.91
CA LEU A 163 -13.38 2.44 0.78
C LEU A 163 -12.88 3.65 0.00
N VAL A 164 -11.63 4.05 0.22
CA VAL A 164 -11.00 5.16 -0.51
C VAL A 164 -10.92 4.84 -2.00
N TYR A 165 -10.39 3.68 -2.37
CA TYR A 165 -10.31 3.27 -3.77
C TYR A 165 -11.68 3.18 -4.43
N ARG A 166 -12.64 2.53 -3.76
CA ARG A 166 -13.99 2.36 -4.28
C ARG A 166 -14.66 3.70 -4.59
N LYS A 167 -14.76 4.56 -3.57
CA LYS A 167 -15.45 5.86 -3.73
C LYS A 167 -14.77 6.72 -4.79
N TYR A 168 -13.44 6.69 -4.83
CA TYR A 168 -12.68 7.42 -5.83
C TYR A 168 -12.95 6.92 -7.26
N PHE A 169 -12.93 5.61 -7.48
CA PHE A 169 -13.18 5.06 -8.82
C PHE A 169 -14.63 5.20 -9.25
N GLU A 170 -15.61 5.11 -8.34
CA GLU A 170 -17.02 5.39 -8.64
C GLU A 170 -17.20 6.82 -9.16
N GLU A 171 -16.59 7.81 -8.51
CA GLU A 171 -16.65 9.21 -8.95
C GLU A 171 -15.99 9.40 -10.32
N LYS A 172 -14.77 8.87 -10.49
CA LYS A 172 -14.02 9.02 -11.75
C LYS A 172 -14.69 8.28 -12.91
N LEU A 173 -15.30 7.13 -12.68
CA LEU A 173 -16.12 6.46 -13.68
C LEU A 173 -17.39 7.25 -14.00
N GLY A 174 -18.02 7.88 -13.00
CA GLY A 174 -19.14 8.80 -13.19
C GLY A 174 -18.78 9.97 -14.12
N SER A 175 -17.57 10.52 -14.00
CA SER A 175 -17.06 11.59 -14.88
C SER A 175 -16.87 11.15 -16.35
N LEU A 176 -16.71 9.84 -16.59
CA LEU A 176 -16.68 9.26 -17.93
C LEU A 176 -18.07 8.94 -18.48
N HIS A 177 -19.15 9.23 -17.73
CA HIS A 177 -20.50 8.76 -18.01
C HIS A 177 -20.56 7.23 -18.23
N GLY A 178 -19.71 6.47 -17.52
CA GLY A 178 -19.61 5.01 -17.66
C GLY A 178 -19.01 4.52 -18.99
N LYS A 179 -18.41 5.40 -19.81
CA LYS A 179 -17.81 5.02 -21.09
C LYS A 179 -16.46 4.33 -20.90
N ILE A 180 -16.46 3.00 -20.95
CA ILE A 180 -15.25 2.17 -20.79
C ILE A 180 -14.74 1.75 -22.18
N ASN A 181 -14.09 2.67 -22.88
CA ASN A 181 -13.27 2.39 -24.06
C ASN A 181 -11.78 2.45 -23.70
N ARG A 182 -10.86 2.25 -24.66
CA ARG A 182 -9.40 2.32 -24.41
C ARG A 182 -8.99 3.61 -23.70
N ALA A 183 -9.48 4.77 -24.17
CA ALA A 183 -9.21 6.07 -23.53
C ALA A 183 -9.77 6.17 -22.10
N GLY A 184 -10.96 5.60 -21.83
CA GLY A 184 -11.54 5.53 -20.49
C GLY A 184 -10.74 4.64 -19.56
N VAL A 185 -10.24 3.50 -20.05
CA VAL A 185 -9.31 2.62 -19.32
C VAL A 185 -8.02 3.37 -18.97
N ASP A 186 -7.41 4.05 -19.94
CA ASP A 186 -6.18 4.81 -19.73
C ASP A 186 -6.36 5.91 -18.69
N PHE A 187 -7.49 6.62 -18.76
CA PHE A 187 -7.86 7.60 -17.77
C PHE A 187 -7.95 6.96 -16.37
N MET A 188 -8.67 5.85 -16.22
CA MET A 188 -8.84 5.17 -14.93
C MET A 188 -7.52 4.60 -14.38
N ILE A 189 -6.63 4.10 -15.25
CA ILE A 189 -5.26 3.69 -14.87
C ILE A 189 -4.47 4.89 -14.35
N LYS A 190 -4.54 6.05 -15.02
CA LYS A 190 -3.90 7.28 -14.53
C LYS A 190 -4.46 7.70 -13.18
N GLN A 191 -5.79 7.61 -13.00
CA GLN A 191 -6.43 7.91 -11.72
C GLN A 191 -6.00 6.94 -10.62
N PHE A 192 -5.82 5.65 -10.92
CA PHE A 192 -5.25 4.69 -9.98
C PHE A 192 -3.89 5.13 -9.45
N THR A 193 -2.98 5.59 -10.31
CA THR A 193 -1.68 6.11 -9.88
C THR A 193 -1.81 7.27 -8.89
N VAL A 194 -2.76 8.19 -9.13
CA VAL A 194 -3.02 9.35 -8.26
C VAL A 194 -3.48 8.89 -6.88
N ILE A 195 -4.54 8.09 -6.79
CA ILE A 195 -5.09 7.69 -5.49
C ILE A 195 -4.18 6.70 -4.75
N ASN A 196 -3.49 5.81 -5.47
CA ASN A 196 -2.52 4.88 -4.89
C ASN A 196 -1.38 5.62 -4.19
N GLN A 197 -0.94 6.76 -4.73
CA GLN A 197 0.06 7.60 -4.06
C GLN A 197 -0.47 8.17 -2.73
N SER A 198 -1.70 8.66 -2.69
CA SER A 198 -2.32 9.17 -1.47
C SER A 198 -2.51 8.09 -0.40
N VAL A 199 -2.99 6.91 -0.82
CA VAL A 199 -3.13 5.74 0.07
C VAL A 199 -1.78 5.27 0.59
N TYR A 200 -0.76 5.20 -0.29
CA TYR A 200 0.60 4.86 0.10
C TYR A 200 1.14 5.80 1.19
N LEU A 201 0.98 7.12 1.02
CA LEU A 201 1.40 8.08 2.04
C LEU A 201 0.70 7.85 3.37
N ALA A 202 -0.62 7.64 3.36
CA ALA A 202 -1.36 7.33 4.58
C ALA A 202 -0.87 6.04 5.25
N ILE A 203 -0.50 5.03 4.47
CA ILE A 203 0.02 3.74 4.94
C ILE A 203 1.44 3.84 5.49
N VAL A 204 2.34 4.59 4.86
CA VAL A 204 3.68 4.86 5.39
C VAL A 204 3.59 5.58 6.73
N HIS A 205 2.54 6.38 6.91
CA HIS A 205 2.25 7.05 8.17
C HIS A 205 1.42 6.21 9.13
N LEU A 206 1.12 4.92 8.87
CA LEU A 206 0.55 4.01 9.88
C LEU A 206 1.44 4.06 11.10
N ASN A 207 0.95 4.79 12.09
CA ASN A 207 1.80 5.44 13.05
C ASN A 207 2.68 4.44 13.81
N HIS A 208 4.01 4.61 13.71
CA HIS A 208 4.98 4.07 14.67
C HIS A 208 4.93 4.83 16.00
N LEU A 209 3.74 5.26 16.45
CA LEU A 209 3.60 6.02 17.68
C LEU A 209 4.14 5.16 18.82
N ALA A 210 4.98 5.76 19.68
CA ALA A 210 5.47 5.10 20.89
C ALA A 210 4.32 4.56 21.78
N ALA A 211 3.11 5.14 21.65
CA ALA A 211 1.88 4.62 22.23
C ALA A 211 1.46 3.25 21.68
N CYS A 212 1.56 3.03 20.36
CA CYS A 212 1.32 1.71 19.76
C CYS A 212 2.37 0.69 20.23
N TYR A 213 3.61 1.13 20.47
CA TYR A 213 4.67 0.26 21.02
C TYR A 213 4.39 -0.13 22.48
N LYS A 214 3.89 0.81 23.31
CA LYS A 214 3.48 0.52 24.70
C LYS A 214 2.32 -0.48 24.77
N LEU A 215 1.30 -0.35 23.92
CA LEU A 215 0.22 -1.34 23.81
C LEU A 215 0.74 -2.73 23.42
N GLY A 216 1.71 -2.79 22.50
CA GLY A 216 2.37 -4.04 22.11
C GLY A 216 3.23 -4.68 23.22
N ILE A 217 3.87 -3.88 24.09
CA ILE A 217 4.65 -4.36 25.23
C ILE A 217 3.73 -4.86 26.36
N GLU A 218 2.65 -4.13 26.67
CA GLU A 218 1.72 -4.53 27.73
C GLU A 218 1.00 -5.85 27.41
N GLU A 219 0.77 -6.13 26.12
CA GLU A 219 0.14 -7.39 25.68
C GLU A 219 1.13 -8.50 25.31
N ASN A 220 2.42 -8.19 25.17
CA ASN A 220 3.48 -9.16 24.93
C ASN A 220 4.63 -8.87 25.91
N PRO A 221 4.51 -9.30 27.17
CA PRO A 221 5.61 -9.17 28.11
C PRO A 221 6.70 -10.07 27.57
N CYS A 222 7.72 -9.49 26.91
CA CYS A 222 8.92 -10.20 26.57
C CYS A 222 9.41 -10.87 27.84
N THR A 223 9.20 -12.19 27.98
CA THR A 223 9.84 -12.95 29.04
C THR A 223 11.33 -12.79 28.82
N ASP A 224 12.08 -12.48 29.87
CA ASP A 224 13.50 -12.09 29.87
C ASP A 224 14.49 -13.03 29.13
N ARG A 225 14.02 -14.10 28.48
CA ARG A 225 14.84 -15.06 27.72
C ARG A 225 15.25 -14.64 26.31
N ASP A 226 14.60 -13.66 25.69
CA ASP A 226 14.93 -13.28 24.30
C ASP A 226 15.99 -12.16 24.22
N ARG A 227 16.54 -11.72 25.37
CA ARG A 227 17.52 -10.64 25.44
C ARG A 227 18.96 -11.08 25.10
N ASP A 228 19.22 -12.39 25.04
CA ASP A 228 20.58 -12.94 25.00
C ASP A 228 21.05 -13.40 23.60
N ASN A 229 20.32 -13.09 22.51
CA ASN A 229 20.77 -13.39 21.14
C ASN A 229 20.79 -12.14 20.25
N PHE A 230 21.49 -11.10 20.70
CA PHE A 230 21.91 -9.97 19.86
C PHE A 230 23.34 -10.16 19.33
#